data_AF-A0A7S2Y562-F1
#
_entry.id   AF-A0A7S2Y562-F1
#
_cell.length_a   1.000
_cell.length_b   1.000
_cell.length_c   1.000
_cell.angle_alpha   90.00
_cell.angle_beta   90.00
_cell.angle_gamma   90.00
#
_symmetry.space_group_name_H-M   'P 1'
#
loop_
_entity.id
_entity.type
_entity.pdbx_description
1 polymer ?
#
loop_
_entity_poly.entity_id
_entity_poly.type
_entity_poly.pdbx_seq_one_letter_code
_entity_poly.pdbx_strand_id
1 'polypeptide(L)'
;IRDSVAWESSREYFYWRAKRRMLEDDFVSQLCAASPSLGKDGAVGVLQAMYGGDYDDDKAIVSFIESSAADLEAKVKSTKAAGVQSQIEALQKELESIDFQ
;
A
#
# COMPACT_ATOMS: atom_id res chain seq x y z
N ILE A 1 -5.24 -9.81 20.87
CA ILE A 1 -6.59 -9.24 20.63
C ILE A 1 -6.39 -7.73 20.51
N ARG A 2 -6.93 -7.06 19.47
CA ARG A 2 -6.76 -5.60 19.26
C ARG A 2 -7.63 -4.80 20.23
N ASP A 3 -8.94 -5.05 20.21
CA ASP A 3 -9.92 -4.30 21.00
C ASP A 3 -10.90 -5.25 21.73
N SER A 4 -11.48 -4.77 22.82
CA SER A 4 -12.68 -5.36 23.43
C SER A 4 -13.92 -4.71 22.84
N VAL A 5 -14.80 -5.50 22.24
CA VAL A 5 -15.98 -4.99 21.50
C VAL A 5 -17.25 -5.50 22.16
N ALA A 6 -18.18 -4.59 22.46
CA ALA A 6 -19.51 -4.94 22.95
C ALA A 6 -20.27 -5.74 21.88
N TRP A 7 -21.01 -6.76 22.29
CA TRP A 7 -21.69 -7.66 21.35
C TRP A 7 -22.72 -6.91 20.49
N GLU A 8 -23.42 -5.95 21.08
CA GLU A 8 -24.47 -5.15 20.44
C GLU A 8 -23.94 -4.32 19.27
N SER A 9 -22.72 -3.78 19.36
CA SER A 9 -22.07 -2.97 18.33
C SER A 9 -21.11 -3.77 17.44
N SER A 10 -20.97 -5.08 17.68
CA SER A 10 -19.98 -5.93 17.01
C SER A 10 -20.14 -5.93 15.49
N ARG A 11 -21.37 -5.97 14.99
CA ARG A 11 -21.66 -5.98 13.55
C ARG A 11 -21.10 -4.75 12.85
N GLU A 12 -21.35 -3.56 13.40
CA GLU A 12 -20.88 -2.30 12.81
C GLU A 12 -19.35 -2.22 12.87
N TYR A 13 -18.76 -2.56 14.01
CA TYR A 13 -17.31 -2.60 14.18
C TYR A 13 -16.64 -3.51 13.13
N PHE A 14 -17.12 -4.76 13.00
CA PHE A 14 -16.53 -5.70 12.06
C PHE A 14 -16.83 -5.37 10.60
N TYR A 15 -17.95 -4.70 10.30
CA TYR A 15 -18.24 -4.22 8.95
C TYR A 15 -17.16 -3.24 8.47
N TRP A 16 -16.89 -2.18 9.24
CA TRP A 16 -15.89 -1.18 8.86
C TRP A 16 -14.49 -1.77 8.84
N ARG A 17 -14.16 -2.60 9.81
CA ARG A 17 -12.86 -3.27 9.88
C ARG A 17 -12.62 -4.20 8.70
N ALA A 18 -13.60 -5.03 8.33
CA ALA A 18 -13.48 -5.92 7.19
C ALA A 18 -13.35 -5.13 5.89
N LYS A 19 -14.17 -4.08 5.70
CA LYS A 19 -14.12 -3.22 4.52
C LYS A 19 -12.76 -2.52 4.39
N ARG A 20 -12.23 -1.95 5.48
CA ARG A 20 -10.88 -1.38 5.52
C ARG A 20 -9.85 -2.41 5.08
N ARG A 21 -9.86 -3.61 5.67
CA ARG A 21 -8.87 -4.64 5.36
C ARG A 21 -8.89 -5.08 3.90
N MET A 22 -10.07 -5.25 3.32
CA MET A 22 -10.18 -5.57 1.89
C MET A 22 -9.57 -4.49 0.99
N LEU A 23 -9.84 -3.22 1.29
CA LEU A 23 -9.30 -2.09 0.52
C LEU A 23 -7.79 -1.90 0.72
N GLU A 24 -7.33 -2.00 1.96
CA GLU A 24 -5.92 -1.90 2.34
C GLU A 24 -5.11 -3.03 1.70
N ASP A 25 -5.58 -4.28 1.79
CA ASP A 25 -4.91 -5.44 1.22
C ASP A 25 -4.85 -5.36 -0.32
N ASP A 26 -5.90 -4.86 -0.97
CA ASP A 26 -5.92 -4.64 -2.42
C ASP A 26 -4.87 -3.60 -2.84
N PHE A 27 -4.86 -2.43 -2.19
CA PHE A 27 -3.87 -1.38 -2.47
C PHE A 27 -2.43 -1.85 -2.21
N VAL A 28 -2.20 -2.54 -1.09
CA VAL A 28 -0.89 -3.12 -0.73
C VAL A 28 -0.45 -4.14 -1.78
N SER A 29 -1.36 -5.00 -2.23
CA SER A 29 -1.10 -5.98 -3.29
C SER A 29 -0.67 -5.30 -4.59
N GLN A 30 -1.37 -4.24 -5.01
CA GLN A 30 -1.03 -3.46 -6.19
C GLN A 30 0.35 -2.78 -6.05
N LEU A 31 0.69 -2.24 -4.88
CA LEU A 31 2.01 -1.64 -4.63
C LEU A 31 3.14 -2.67 -4.66
N CYS A 32 2.97 -3.82 -4.00
CA CYS A 32 3.96 -4.90 -4.04
C CYS A 32 4.14 -5.46 -5.46
N ALA A 33 3.06 -5.53 -6.25
CA ALA A 33 3.15 -5.94 -7.65
C ALA A 33 3.86 -4.88 -8.52
N ALA A 34 3.68 -3.59 -8.22
CA ALA A 34 4.35 -2.49 -8.90
C ALA A 34 5.85 -2.42 -8.58
N SER A 35 6.25 -2.74 -7.35
CA SER A 35 7.65 -2.79 -6.92
C SER A 35 7.88 -4.01 -6.04
N PRO A 36 8.41 -5.12 -6.60
CA PRO A 36 8.63 -6.35 -5.84
C PRO A 36 9.64 -6.22 -4.68
N SER A 37 10.49 -5.19 -4.70
CA SER A 37 11.39 -4.86 -3.60
C SER A 37 10.66 -4.22 -2.41
N LEU A 38 9.46 -3.71 -2.62
CA LEU A 38 8.60 -3.16 -1.57
C LEU A 38 7.87 -4.31 -0.85
N GLY A 39 8.33 -4.66 0.35
CA GLY A 39 7.63 -5.60 1.23
C GLY A 39 6.27 -5.06 1.70
N LYS A 40 5.40 -5.95 2.21
CA LYS A 40 4.05 -5.60 2.67
C LYS A 40 4.03 -4.47 3.70
N ASP A 41 4.91 -4.51 4.70
CA ASP A 41 4.99 -3.47 5.73
C ASP A 41 5.36 -2.11 5.15
N GLY A 42 6.24 -2.09 4.14
CA GLY A 42 6.59 -0.87 3.42
C GLY A 42 5.41 -0.31 2.62
N ALA A 43 4.63 -1.18 1.96
CA ALA A 43 3.44 -0.79 1.23
C ALA A 43 2.33 -0.24 2.15
N VAL A 44 2.13 -0.85 3.33
CA VAL A 44 1.24 -0.30 4.37
C VAL A 44 1.76 1.06 4.85
N GLY A 45 3.07 1.19 5.06
CA GLY A 45 3.71 2.45 5.41
C GLY A 45 3.49 3.57 4.37
N VAL A 46 3.42 3.23 3.09
CA VAL A 46 3.05 4.20 2.03
C VAL A 46 1.62 4.67 2.20
N LEU A 47 0.67 3.76 2.45
CA LEU A 47 -0.73 4.15 2.68
C LEU A 47 -0.87 5.04 3.93
N GLN A 48 -0.18 4.66 5.02
CA GLN A 48 -0.12 5.47 6.24
C GLN A 48 0.47 6.85 6.00
N ALA A 49 1.56 6.96 5.22
CA ALA A 49 2.17 8.24 4.90
C ALA A 49 1.28 9.14 4.03
N MET A 50 0.41 8.55 3.21
CA MET A 50 -0.58 9.29 2.41
C MET A 50 -1.77 9.76 3.24
N TYR A 51 -2.09 9.05 4.33
CA TYR A 51 -3.20 9.39 5.20
C TYR A 51 -2.73 10.24 6.39
N GLY A 52 -3.10 11.52 6.41
CA GLY A 52 -2.72 12.45 7.50
C GLY A 52 -3.58 12.37 8.76
N GLY A 53 -4.52 11.41 8.86
CA GLY A 53 -5.47 11.28 9.96
C GLY A 53 -5.14 10.16 10.95
N ASP A 54 -6.12 9.83 11.81
CA ASP A 54 -6.01 8.73 12.78
C ASP A 54 -6.13 7.37 12.10
N TYR A 55 -5.03 6.62 12.04
CA TYR A 55 -4.98 5.33 11.36
C TYR A 55 -5.68 4.19 12.14
N ASP A 56 -6.18 4.44 13.35
CA ASP A 56 -6.98 3.49 14.11
C ASP A 56 -8.49 3.61 13.84
N ASP A 57 -8.95 4.71 13.22
CA ASP A 57 -10.33 4.88 12.77
C ASP A 57 -10.58 4.15 11.43
N ASP A 58 -11.18 2.96 11.54
CA ASP A 58 -11.49 2.10 10.39
C ASP A 58 -12.41 2.81 9.37
N LYS A 59 -13.34 3.67 9.80
CA LYS A 59 -14.28 4.36 8.91
C LYS A 59 -13.60 5.52 8.19
N ALA A 60 -12.76 6.28 8.90
CA ALA A 60 -12.04 7.40 8.30
C ALA A 60 -11.05 6.93 7.22
N ILE A 61 -10.37 5.81 7.44
CA ILE A 61 -9.49 5.22 6.42
C ILE A 61 -10.27 4.72 5.21
N VAL A 62 -11.38 4.01 5.41
CA VAL A 62 -12.23 3.58 4.30
C VAL A 62 -12.68 4.79 3.47
N SER A 63 -13.14 5.84 4.14
CA SER A 63 -13.55 7.07 3.46
C SER A 63 -12.40 7.70 2.69
N PHE A 64 -11.20 7.73 3.25
CA PHE A 64 -10.00 8.23 2.57
C PHE A 64 -9.70 7.42 1.31
N ILE A 65 -9.59 6.09 1.43
CA ILE A 65 -9.27 5.21 0.30
C ILE A 65 -10.29 5.38 -0.84
N GLU A 66 -11.59 5.43 -0.50
CA GLU A 66 -12.65 5.61 -1.49
C GLU A 66 -12.60 7.00 -2.15
N SER A 67 -12.31 8.06 -1.38
CA SER A 67 -12.26 9.44 -1.91
C SER A 67 -10.98 9.76 -2.68
N SER A 68 -9.86 9.11 -2.34
CA SER A 68 -8.53 9.35 -2.91
C SER A 68 -8.10 8.24 -3.89
N ALA A 69 -9.05 7.49 -4.45
CA ALA A 69 -8.77 6.37 -5.36
C ALA A 69 -7.86 6.76 -6.54
N ALA A 70 -8.06 7.94 -7.13
CA ALA A 70 -7.23 8.43 -8.23
C ALA A 70 -5.78 8.74 -7.80
N ASP A 71 -5.59 9.32 -6.61
CA ASP A 71 -4.27 9.63 -6.07
C ASP A 71 -3.52 8.35 -5.69
N LEU A 72 -4.23 7.36 -5.13
CA LEU A 72 -3.70 6.04 -4.83
C LEU A 72 -3.27 5.32 -6.12
N GLU A 73 -4.09 5.33 -7.16
CA GLU A 73 -3.73 4.75 -8.46
C GLU A 73 -2.51 5.46 -9.07
N ALA A 74 -2.45 6.79 -9.00
CA ALA A 74 -1.28 7.56 -9.44
C ALA A 74 -0.02 7.17 -8.65
N LYS A 75 -0.15 6.93 -7.34
CA LYS A 75 0.95 6.44 -6.51
C LYS A 75 1.43 5.06 -6.95
N VAL A 76 0.53 4.11 -7.23
CA VAL A 76 0.91 2.77 -7.74
C VAL A 76 1.67 2.90 -9.07
N LYS A 77 1.19 3.73 -10.00
CA LYS A 77 1.85 3.98 -11.30
C LYS A 77 3.24 4.58 -11.12
N SER A 78 3.38 5.58 -10.24
CA SER A 78 4.66 6.20 -9.92
C SER A 78 5.64 5.19 -9.30
N THR A 79 5.18 4.37 -8.36
CA THR A 79 5.98 3.30 -7.74
C THR A 79 6.45 2.28 -8.78
N LYS A 80 5.58 1.91 -9.74
CA LYS A 80 5.95 1.02 -10.84
C LYS A 80 7.04 1.62 -11.72
N ALA A 81 6.91 2.90 -12.10
CA ALA A 81 7.90 3.58 -12.91
C ALA A 81 9.27 3.63 -12.21
N ALA A 82 9.29 3.97 -10.92
CA ALA A 82 10.52 3.96 -10.11
C ALA A 82 11.13 2.55 -9.97
N GLY A 83 10.30 1.52 -9.82
CA GLY A 83 10.73 0.13 -9.78
C GLY A 83 11.39 -0.32 -11.09
N VAL A 84 10.80 0.01 -12.24
CA VAL A 84 11.36 -0.28 -13.56
C VAL A 84 12.67 0.47 -13.78
N GLN A 85 12.73 1.75 -13.40
CA GLN A 85 13.97 2.54 -13.51
C GLN A 85 15.11 1.90 -12.70
N SER A 86 14.83 1.49 -11.46
CA SER A 86 15.82 0.83 -10.60
C SER A 86 16.34 -0.48 -11.22
N GLN A 87 15.48 -1.24 -11.92
CA GLN A 87 15.88 -2.45 -12.62
C GLN A 87 16.78 -2.14 -13.83
N ILE A 88 16.46 -1.09 -14.60
CA ILE A 88 17.29 -0.66 -15.74
C ILE A 88 18.68 -0.25 -15.25
N GLU A 89 18.77 0.55 -14.19
CA GLU A 89 20.05 0.98 -13.60
C GLU A 89 20.88 -0.22 -13.10
N ALA A 90 20.24 -1.22 -12.48
CA ALA A 90 20.93 -2.44 -12.05
C ALA A 90 21.48 -3.24 -13.24
N LEU A 91 20.69 -3.42 -14.30
CA LEU A 91 21.11 -4.14 -15.51
C LEU A 91 22.20 -3.40 -16.28
N GLN A 92 22.15 -2.07 -16.34
CA GLN A 92 23.20 -1.26 -16.95
C GLN A 92 24.54 -1.45 -16.23
N LYS A 93 24.52 -1.45 -14.89
CA LYS A 93 25.72 -1.69 -14.09
C LYS A 93 26.28 -3.10 -14.29
N GLU A 94 25.42 -4.10 -14.43
CA GLU A 94 25.84 -5.47 -14.73
C GLU A 94 26.48 -5.55 -16.12
N LEU A 95 25.90 -4.91 -17.13
CA LEU A 95 26.45 -4.85 -18.48
C LEU A 95 27.84 -4.18 -18.52
N GLU A 96 27.99 -3.04 -17.85
CA GLU A 96 29.28 -2.36 -17.71
C GLU A 96 30.32 -3.26 -17.05
N SER A 97 29.94 -4.06 -16.04
CA SER A 97 30.88 -4.96 -15.37
C SER A 97 31.38 -6.11 -16.27
N ILE A 98 30.61 -6.49 -17.30
CA ILE A 98 30.94 -7.56 -18.23
C ILE A 98 31.83 -7.05 -19.38
N ASP A 99 31.59 -5.84 -19.88
CA ASP A 99 32.37 -5.25 -21.00
C ASP A 99 33.82 -4.87 -20.64
N PHE A 100 34.20 -4.92 -19.35
CA PHE A 100 35.57 -4.70 -18.86
C PHE A 100 36.35 -6.00 -18.52
N GLN A 101 35.88 -7.18 -18.96
CA GLN A 101 36.63 -8.46 -18.95
C GLN A 101 37.01 -8.91 -20.37
#